data_AF-A0A5N5EB82-F1
#
_entry.id   AF-A0A5N5EB82-F1
#
_cell.length_a   1.000
_cell.length_b   1.000
_cell.length_c   1.000
_cell.angle_alpha   90.00
_cell.angle_beta   90.00
_cell.angle_gamma   90.00
#
_symmetry.space_group_name_H-M   'P 1'
#
loop_
_entity.id
_entity.type
_entity.pdbx_description
1 polymer ?
#
loop_
_entity_poly.entity_id
_entity_poly.type
_entity_poly.pdbx_seq_one_letter_code
_entity_poly.pdbx_strand_id
1 'polypeptide(L)'
;MTATLRFEDKIAVLDLGEDENRFSPDWLDSVDKLLDQALSEGAHALVTTATGKFYSNGLDLDWLGANGDKAKWYVQQVQSLFARMLTFPMPTVAAVNGHAFGAGAMLGIAHDYRVMRDDRGYYCFPEVDINIPFTEGMAALIQAKLSPASAIVAMTTGRR
;
A
#
# COMPACT_ATOMS: atom_id res chain seq x y z
N MET A 1 -3.93 -10.35 -11.60
CA MET A 1 -4.95 -11.21 -10.94
C MET A 1 -5.50 -10.49 -9.72
N THR A 2 -6.67 -10.91 -9.21
CA THR A 2 -7.39 -10.21 -8.13
C THR A 2 -6.79 -10.50 -6.76
N ALA A 3 -6.85 -9.53 -5.85
CA ALA A 3 -6.57 -9.73 -4.44
C ALA A 3 -7.47 -10.83 -3.85
N THR A 4 -6.96 -11.56 -2.85
CA THR A 4 -7.69 -12.65 -2.18
C THR A 4 -7.53 -12.58 -0.67
N LEU A 5 -8.47 -13.18 0.07
CA LEU A 5 -8.43 -13.28 1.51
C LEU A 5 -8.48 -14.75 1.92
N ARG A 6 -7.60 -15.15 2.82
CA ARG A 6 -7.66 -16.43 3.52
C ARG A 6 -7.53 -16.22 5.02
N PHE A 7 -7.90 -17.22 5.80
CA PHE A 7 -7.76 -17.20 7.24
C PHE A 7 -6.78 -18.28 7.70
N GLU A 8 -5.85 -17.88 8.55
CA GLU A 8 -4.96 -18.75 9.31
C GLU A 8 -5.35 -18.59 10.79
N ASP A 9 -6.13 -19.54 11.31
CA ASP A 9 -6.83 -19.44 12.59
C ASP A 9 -7.69 -18.17 12.71
N LYS A 10 -7.24 -17.18 13.49
CA LYS A 10 -7.90 -15.88 13.71
C LYS A 10 -7.22 -14.74 12.96
N ILE A 11 -6.27 -15.03 12.10
CA ILE A 11 -5.51 -14.04 11.33
C ILE A 11 -6.05 -14.02 9.91
N ALA A 12 -6.56 -12.87 9.49
CA ALA A 12 -6.92 -12.63 8.11
C ALA A 12 -5.64 -12.33 7.31
N VAL A 13 -5.37 -13.10 6.26
CA VAL A 13 -4.24 -12.89 5.35
C VAL A 13 -4.78 -12.46 3.99
N LEU A 14 -4.60 -11.18 3.69
CA LEU A 14 -4.92 -10.56 2.41
C LEU A 14 -3.71 -10.68 1.48
N ASP A 15 -3.84 -11.49 0.42
CA ASP A 15 -2.88 -11.51 -0.68
C ASP A 15 -3.28 -10.44 -1.70
N LEU A 16 -2.38 -9.49 -1.96
CA LEU A 16 -2.61 -8.35 -2.85
C LEU A 16 -2.66 -8.74 -4.34
N GLY A 17 -2.17 -9.93 -4.70
CA GLY A 17 -2.04 -10.41 -6.06
C GLY A 17 -0.60 -10.84 -6.40
N GLU A 18 -0.40 -11.26 -7.66
CA GLU A 18 0.86 -11.85 -8.14
C GLU A 18 1.67 -10.99 -9.13
N ASP A 19 1.09 -9.87 -9.59
CA ASP A 19 1.68 -9.03 -10.63
C ASP A 19 2.40 -7.81 -10.03
N GLU A 20 2.02 -6.60 -10.42
CA GLU A 20 2.54 -5.35 -9.84
C GLU A 20 1.64 -4.83 -8.72
N ASN A 21 0.44 -5.39 -8.55
CA ASN A 21 -0.54 -5.02 -7.53
C ASN A 21 -0.77 -3.50 -7.49
N ARG A 22 -0.99 -2.93 -8.69
CA ARG A 22 -1.30 -1.51 -8.86
C ARG A 22 -2.71 -1.23 -8.37
N PHE A 23 -2.91 -0.03 -7.83
CA PHE A 23 -4.17 0.41 -7.23
C PHE A 23 -5.16 0.82 -8.32
N SER A 24 -5.48 -0.04 -9.27
CA SER A 24 -6.58 0.24 -10.20
C SER A 24 -7.89 0.40 -9.43
N PRO A 25 -8.90 1.12 -9.96
CA PRO A 25 -10.19 1.27 -9.27
C PRO A 25 -10.84 -0.07 -8.87
N ASP A 26 -10.79 -1.08 -9.74
CA ASP A 26 -11.34 -2.40 -9.47
C ASP A 26 -10.56 -3.12 -8.37
N TRP A 27 -9.24 -2.94 -8.34
CA TRP A 27 -8.40 -3.49 -7.27
C TRP A 27 -8.69 -2.82 -5.92
N LEU A 28 -8.86 -1.49 -5.91
CA LEU A 28 -9.24 -0.74 -4.72
C LEU A 28 -10.59 -1.21 -4.16
N ASP A 29 -11.61 -1.34 -5.01
CA ASP A 29 -12.92 -1.86 -4.63
C ASP A 29 -12.85 -3.31 -4.11
N SER A 30 -12.05 -4.16 -4.77
CA SER A 30 -11.84 -5.54 -4.33
C SER A 30 -11.18 -5.59 -2.95
N VAL A 31 -10.13 -4.80 -2.71
CA VAL A 31 -9.44 -4.78 -1.41
C VAL A 31 -10.35 -4.23 -0.32
N ASP A 32 -11.13 -3.19 -0.60
CA ASP A 32 -12.09 -2.61 0.35
C ASP A 32 -13.11 -3.66 0.84
N LYS A 33 -13.65 -4.46 -0.08
CA LYS A 33 -14.57 -5.58 0.23
C LYS A 33 -13.90 -6.68 1.06
N LEU A 34 -12.65 -7.02 0.74
CA LEU A 34 -11.92 -8.06 1.50
C LEU A 34 -11.56 -7.55 2.92
N LEU A 35 -11.28 -6.27 3.06
CA LEU A 35 -11.10 -5.66 4.38
C LEU A 35 -12.40 -5.68 5.20
N ASP A 36 -13.57 -5.46 4.59
CA ASP A 36 -14.87 -5.62 5.26
C ASP A 36 -15.10 -7.07 5.66
N GLN A 37 -14.78 -8.01 4.76
CA GLN A 37 -14.91 -9.44 5.03
C GLN A 37 -14.09 -9.85 6.26
N ALA A 38 -12.82 -9.44 6.35
CA ALA A 38 -11.94 -9.72 7.49
C ALA A 38 -12.55 -9.27 8.83
N LEU A 39 -13.22 -8.12 8.85
CA LEU A 39 -13.90 -7.61 10.04
C LEU A 39 -15.16 -8.42 10.35
N SER A 40 -16.01 -8.67 9.35
CA SER A 40 -17.27 -9.39 9.53
C SER A 40 -17.09 -10.84 9.99
N GLU A 41 -16.00 -11.49 9.58
CA GLU A 41 -15.67 -12.86 9.97
C GLU A 41 -14.93 -12.95 11.31
N GLY A 42 -14.70 -11.81 11.98
CA GLY A 42 -14.15 -11.77 13.34
C GLY A 42 -12.67 -12.13 13.41
N ALA A 43 -11.88 -11.65 12.43
CA ALA A 43 -10.42 -11.70 12.53
C ALA A 43 -9.94 -10.91 13.76
N HIS A 44 -8.82 -11.35 14.34
CA HIS A 44 -8.15 -10.67 15.45
C HIS A 44 -6.98 -9.81 14.96
N ALA A 45 -6.48 -10.05 13.75
CA ALA A 45 -5.41 -9.29 13.11
C ALA A 45 -5.50 -9.43 11.58
N LEU A 46 -4.94 -8.45 10.87
CA LEU A 46 -4.78 -8.46 9.42
C LEU A 46 -3.30 -8.55 9.06
N VAL A 47 -2.95 -9.47 8.18
CA VAL A 47 -1.67 -9.49 7.47
C VAL A 47 -1.94 -9.20 6.00
N THR A 48 -1.23 -8.23 5.43
CA THR A 48 -1.17 -8.05 3.99
C THR A 48 0.14 -8.61 3.46
N THR A 49 0.09 -9.32 2.35
CA THR A 49 1.26 -9.86 1.63
C THR A 49 0.93 -9.90 0.15
N ALA A 50 1.89 -10.27 -0.69
CA ALA A 50 1.61 -10.58 -2.08
C ALA A 50 2.32 -11.86 -2.52
N THR A 51 1.91 -12.35 -3.68
CA THR A 51 2.60 -13.39 -4.44
C THR A 51 3.52 -12.74 -5.48
N GLY A 52 4.56 -13.46 -5.92
CA GLY A 52 5.46 -12.97 -6.97
C GLY A 52 6.52 -11.96 -6.48
N LYS A 53 6.84 -10.98 -7.34
CA LYS A 53 7.99 -10.06 -7.18
C LYS A 53 7.66 -8.77 -6.43
N PHE A 54 6.42 -8.33 -6.50
CA PHE A 54 5.99 -7.08 -5.91
C PHE A 54 5.13 -7.37 -4.69
N TYR A 55 5.32 -6.57 -3.65
CA TYR A 55 4.29 -6.31 -2.68
C TYR A 55 3.24 -5.40 -3.32
N SER A 56 3.66 -4.22 -3.80
CA SER A 56 2.85 -3.35 -4.66
C SER A 56 3.69 -2.25 -5.31
N ASN A 57 3.35 -1.90 -6.54
CA ASN A 57 3.90 -0.77 -7.28
C ASN A 57 3.07 0.52 -7.11
N GLY A 58 2.03 0.49 -6.28
CA GLY A 58 1.25 1.68 -5.93
C GLY A 58 0.30 2.13 -7.02
N LEU A 59 0.35 3.41 -7.39
CA LEU A 59 -0.62 4.02 -8.29
C LEU A 59 -0.64 3.32 -9.66
N ASP A 60 -1.83 3.20 -10.23
CA ASP A 60 -2.00 2.81 -11.62
C ASP A 60 -1.81 4.05 -12.51
N LEU A 61 -0.56 4.30 -12.91
CA LEU A 61 -0.19 5.45 -13.73
C LEU A 61 -0.76 5.38 -15.15
N ASP A 62 -0.98 4.18 -15.68
CA ASP A 62 -1.60 3.97 -17.00
C ASP A 62 -3.07 4.39 -16.95
N TRP A 63 -3.79 3.95 -15.89
CA TRP A 63 -5.16 4.38 -15.67
C TRP A 63 -5.26 5.89 -15.44
N LEU A 64 -4.35 6.47 -14.63
CA LEU A 64 -4.34 7.89 -14.33
C LEU A 64 -4.08 8.73 -15.58
N GLY A 65 -3.14 8.31 -16.44
CA GLY A 65 -2.85 8.96 -17.71
C GLY A 65 -4.03 8.93 -18.68
N ALA A 66 -4.79 7.82 -18.71
CA ALA A 66 -5.99 7.69 -19.53
C ALA A 66 -7.22 8.42 -18.96
N ASN A 67 -7.25 8.72 -17.66
CA ASN A 67 -8.40 9.28 -16.94
C ASN A 67 -8.03 10.55 -16.14
N GLY A 68 -7.30 11.47 -16.77
CA GLY A 68 -6.78 12.67 -16.10
C GLY A 68 -7.87 13.55 -15.46
N ASP A 69 -9.08 13.57 -16.03
CA ASP A 69 -10.25 14.26 -15.47
C ASP A 69 -10.71 13.68 -14.12
N LYS A 70 -10.38 12.42 -13.84
CA LYS A 70 -10.70 11.71 -12.59
C LYS A 70 -9.54 11.63 -11.61
N ALA A 71 -8.41 12.28 -11.91
CA ALA A 71 -7.19 12.20 -11.10
C ALA A 71 -7.45 12.53 -9.61
N LYS A 72 -8.20 13.60 -9.34
CA LYS A 72 -8.54 14.01 -7.97
C LYS A 72 -9.35 12.95 -7.22
N TRP A 73 -10.36 12.38 -7.88
CA TRP A 73 -11.18 11.31 -7.31
C TRP A 73 -10.33 10.08 -7.01
N TYR A 74 -9.47 9.70 -7.94
CA TYR A 74 -8.60 8.54 -7.81
C TYR A 74 -7.61 8.66 -6.65
N VAL A 75 -6.91 9.78 -6.57
CA VAL A 75 -6.00 10.08 -5.45
C VAL A 75 -6.75 10.12 -4.12
N GLN A 76 -8.02 10.53 -4.11
CA GLN A 76 -8.85 10.45 -2.92
C GLN A 76 -9.17 8.99 -2.53
N GLN A 77 -9.44 8.09 -3.48
CA GLN A 77 -9.65 6.66 -3.17
C GLN A 77 -8.40 6.03 -2.56
N VAL A 78 -7.22 6.32 -3.11
CA VAL A 78 -5.95 5.83 -2.57
C VAL A 78 -5.70 6.36 -1.15
N GLN A 79 -5.97 7.64 -0.90
CA GLN A 79 -5.87 8.19 0.46
C GLN A 79 -6.91 7.61 1.42
N SER A 80 -8.12 7.28 0.95
CA SER A 80 -9.12 6.56 1.75
C SER A 80 -8.63 5.18 2.18
N LEU A 81 -7.95 4.44 1.29
CA LEU A 81 -7.30 3.17 1.66
C LEU A 81 -6.26 3.37 2.75
N PHE A 82 -5.38 4.39 2.63
CA PHE A 82 -4.39 4.67 3.67
C PHE A 82 -5.03 5.05 5.01
N ALA A 83 -6.04 5.92 4.98
CA ALA A 83 -6.78 6.30 6.19
C ALA A 83 -7.43 5.07 6.84
N ARG A 84 -8.07 4.20 6.04
CA ARG A 84 -8.68 2.96 6.50
C ARG A 84 -7.66 2.04 7.17
N MET A 85 -6.47 1.89 6.60
CA MET A 85 -5.41 1.09 7.21
C MET A 85 -4.87 1.70 8.50
N LEU A 86 -4.68 3.03 8.54
CA LEU A 86 -4.23 3.74 9.75
C LEU A 86 -5.22 3.65 10.91
N THR A 87 -6.52 3.55 10.61
CA THR A 87 -7.59 3.48 11.61
C THR A 87 -8.24 2.10 11.67
N PHE A 88 -7.56 1.07 11.18
CA PHE A 88 -8.13 -0.28 11.13
C PHE A 88 -8.38 -0.79 12.56
N PRO A 89 -9.54 -1.39 12.88
CA PRO A 89 -9.95 -1.64 14.27
C PRO A 89 -9.26 -2.84 14.93
N MET A 90 -8.22 -3.39 14.30
CA MET A 90 -7.43 -4.51 14.81
C MET A 90 -5.98 -4.40 14.31
N PRO A 91 -5.00 -5.04 14.97
CA PRO A 91 -3.60 -4.95 14.57
C PRO A 91 -3.35 -5.36 13.12
N THR A 92 -2.51 -4.59 12.43
CA THR A 92 -2.18 -4.77 11.02
C THR A 92 -0.68 -4.97 10.79
N VAL A 93 -0.33 -5.93 9.92
CA VAL A 93 1.06 -6.22 9.54
C VAL A 93 1.19 -6.22 8.02
N ALA A 94 2.11 -5.42 7.48
CA ALA A 94 2.56 -5.55 6.10
C ALA A 94 3.73 -6.54 6.02
N ALA A 95 3.48 -7.73 5.51
CA ALA A 95 4.49 -8.74 5.19
C ALA A 95 4.97 -8.53 3.75
N VAL A 96 6.01 -7.71 3.59
CA VAL A 96 6.55 -7.27 2.31
C VAL A 96 7.42 -8.38 1.70
N ASN A 97 6.85 -9.13 0.77
CA ASN A 97 7.46 -10.26 0.07
C ASN A 97 8.50 -9.87 -1.00
N GLY A 98 8.54 -8.59 -1.41
CA GLY A 98 9.34 -8.11 -2.52
C GLY A 98 9.28 -6.59 -2.68
N HIS A 99 9.18 -6.09 -3.91
CA HIS A 99 9.22 -4.66 -4.19
C HIS A 99 7.97 -3.90 -3.66
N ALA A 100 8.20 -2.84 -2.90
CA ALA A 100 7.18 -1.88 -2.48
C ALA A 100 7.60 -0.48 -2.95
N PHE A 101 6.84 0.09 -3.90
CA PHE A 101 7.17 1.38 -4.52
C PHE A 101 6.02 2.38 -4.38
N GLY A 102 6.37 3.64 -4.16
CA GLY A 102 5.45 4.78 -4.14
C GLY A 102 4.26 4.56 -3.22
N ALA A 103 3.05 4.65 -3.76
CA ALA A 103 1.83 4.38 -3.01
C ALA A 103 1.75 2.95 -2.42
N GLY A 104 2.44 1.96 -3.00
CA GLY A 104 2.58 0.61 -2.44
C GLY A 104 3.47 0.57 -1.21
N ALA A 105 4.55 1.36 -1.20
CA ALA A 105 5.35 1.61 0.00
C ALA A 105 4.52 2.39 1.05
N MET A 106 3.74 3.39 0.64
CA MET A 106 2.84 4.11 1.54
C MET A 106 1.81 3.19 2.21
N LEU A 107 1.23 2.24 1.47
CA LEU A 107 0.35 1.21 2.03
C LEU A 107 1.07 0.41 3.13
N GLY A 108 2.33 0.03 2.90
CA GLY A 108 3.12 -0.67 3.91
C GLY A 108 3.34 0.16 5.19
N ILE A 109 3.70 1.45 5.09
CA ILE A 109 3.87 2.32 6.27
C ILE A 109 2.55 2.71 6.96
N ALA A 110 1.42 2.60 6.26
CA ALA A 110 0.09 2.80 6.86
C ALA A 110 -0.27 1.71 7.88
N HIS A 111 0.34 0.52 7.79
CA HIS A 111 0.16 -0.55 8.78
C HIS A 111 0.84 -0.21 10.13
N ASP A 112 0.44 -0.93 11.18
CA ASP A 112 1.07 -0.84 12.50
C ASP A 112 2.50 -1.38 12.45
N TYR A 113 2.65 -2.58 11.91
CA TYR A 113 3.93 -3.28 11.77
C TYR A 113 4.27 -3.55 10.30
N ARG A 114 5.57 -3.65 10.04
CA ARG A 114 6.14 -4.03 8.74
C ARG A 114 7.25 -5.03 8.97
N VAL A 115 7.25 -6.08 8.17
CA VAL A 115 8.38 -7.00 8.03
C VAL A 115 8.66 -7.16 6.55
N MET A 116 9.93 -7.11 6.18
CA MET A 116 10.35 -7.23 4.79
C MET A 116 11.44 -8.28 4.71
N ARG A 117 11.44 -9.05 3.61
CA ARG A 117 12.55 -9.95 3.30
C ARG A 117 13.86 -9.17 3.19
N ASP A 118 14.94 -9.73 3.72
CA ASP A 118 16.28 -9.16 3.67
C ASP A 118 17.04 -9.51 2.38
N ASP A 119 16.65 -10.62 1.73
CA ASP A 119 17.32 -11.17 0.55
C ASP A 119 16.83 -10.59 -0.78
N ARG A 120 15.65 -9.95 -0.82
CA ARG A 120 15.04 -9.46 -2.05
C ARG A 120 14.04 -8.33 -1.84
N GLY A 121 13.91 -7.48 -2.85
CA GLY A 121 12.95 -6.38 -2.89
C GLY A 121 13.60 -5.01 -2.65
N TYR A 122 12.84 -3.96 -2.91
CA TYR A 122 13.22 -2.58 -2.61
C TYR A 122 12.04 -1.90 -1.94
N TYR A 123 12.31 -0.95 -1.05
CA TYR A 123 11.29 -0.14 -0.39
C TYR A 123 11.58 1.33 -0.68
N CYS A 124 10.78 1.95 -1.55
CA CYS A 124 11.19 3.19 -2.20
C CYS A 124 10.01 4.11 -2.49
N PHE A 125 10.26 5.42 -2.41
CA PHE A 125 9.36 6.47 -2.87
C PHE A 125 9.96 7.13 -4.13
N PRO A 126 9.64 6.63 -5.35
CA PRO A 126 10.24 7.08 -6.61
C PRO A 126 9.59 8.34 -7.18
N GLU A 127 8.67 8.98 -6.44
CA GLU A 127 7.89 10.15 -6.85
C GLU A 127 8.74 11.28 -7.45
N VAL A 128 9.95 11.49 -6.91
CA VAL A 128 10.91 12.48 -7.43
C VAL A 128 11.43 12.13 -8.83
N ASP A 129 11.61 10.85 -9.15
CA ASP A 129 12.13 10.40 -10.45
C ASP A 129 11.07 10.54 -11.56
N ILE A 130 9.80 10.48 -11.19
CA ILE A 130 8.65 10.55 -12.11
C ILE A 130 7.93 11.91 -12.06
N ASN A 131 8.44 12.88 -11.31
CA ASN A 131 7.89 14.24 -11.16
C ASN A 131 6.43 14.28 -10.69
N ILE A 132 6.04 13.37 -9.79
CA ILE A 132 4.71 13.36 -9.17
C ILE A 132 4.84 13.85 -7.72
N PRO A 133 4.15 14.93 -7.31
CA PRO A 133 4.23 15.41 -5.93
C PRO A 133 3.45 14.51 -4.97
N PHE A 134 3.90 14.43 -3.73
CA PHE A 134 3.08 13.89 -2.63
C PHE A 134 1.94 14.86 -2.30
N THR A 135 0.74 14.33 -2.01
CA THR A 135 -0.28 15.13 -1.33
C THR A 135 0.17 15.45 0.09
N GLU A 136 -0.45 16.44 0.73
CA GLU A 136 -0.19 16.74 2.15
C GLU A 136 -0.41 15.51 3.04
N GLY A 137 -1.47 14.73 2.78
CA GLY A 137 -1.75 13.49 3.51
C GLY A 137 -0.69 12.40 3.31
N MET A 138 -0.22 12.21 2.07
CA MET A 138 0.86 11.24 1.78
C MET A 138 2.18 11.66 2.42
N ALA A 139 2.54 12.94 2.35
CA ALA A 139 3.74 13.47 3.00
C ALA A 139 3.66 13.32 4.52
N ALA A 140 2.52 13.66 5.12
CA ALA A 140 2.29 13.52 6.56
C ALA A 140 2.40 12.06 7.02
N LEU A 141 1.87 11.10 6.25
CA LEU A 141 2.01 9.68 6.52
C LEU A 141 3.49 9.25 6.57
N ILE A 142 4.29 9.64 5.57
CA ILE A 142 5.72 9.30 5.52
C ILE A 142 6.46 9.94 6.70
N GLN A 143 6.24 11.22 6.94
CA GLN A 143 6.90 11.98 8.00
C GLN A 143 6.51 11.52 9.41
N ALA A 144 5.31 10.97 9.60
CA ALA A 144 4.88 10.41 10.88
C ALA A 144 5.52 9.05 11.20
N LYS A 145 5.97 8.30 10.17
CA LYS A 145 6.48 6.93 10.31
C LYS A 145 8.00 6.81 10.17
N LEU A 146 8.66 7.82 9.60
CA LEU A 146 10.10 7.87 9.42
C LEU A 146 10.74 8.95 10.28
N SER A 147 12.03 8.77 10.62
CA SER A 147 12.81 9.87 11.17
C SER A 147 12.89 11.03 10.18
N PRO A 148 13.00 12.29 10.62
CA PRO A 148 13.11 13.43 9.71
C PRO A 148 14.22 13.28 8.66
N ALA A 149 15.39 12.75 9.05
CA ALA A 149 16.50 12.49 8.13
C ALA A 149 16.16 11.42 7.10
N SER A 150 15.55 10.32 7.53
CA SER A 150 15.11 9.24 6.62
C SER A 150 14.02 9.71 5.67
N ALA A 151 13.06 10.53 6.14
CA ALA A 151 11.99 11.08 5.32
C ALA A 151 12.55 11.99 4.21
N ILE A 152 13.48 12.90 4.53
CA ILE A 152 14.13 13.76 3.54
C ILE A 152 14.81 12.90 2.47
N VAL A 153 15.65 11.94 2.88
CA VAL A 153 16.37 11.09 1.92
C VAL A 153 15.38 10.31 1.06
N ALA A 154 14.42 9.63 1.67
CA ALA A 154 13.49 8.77 0.95
C ALA A 154 12.58 9.56 -0.01
N MET A 155 12.11 10.75 0.37
CA MET A 155 11.18 11.55 -0.43
C MET A 155 11.86 12.40 -1.52
N THR A 156 13.15 12.72 -1.38
CA THR A 156 13.84 13.67 -2.29
C THR A 156 14.88 13.03 -3.20
N THR A 157 15.20 11.75 -3.00
CA THR A 157 16.30 11.10 -3.75
C THR A 157 15.88 9.90 -4.60
N GLY A 158 14.67 9.35 -4.40
CA GLY A 158 14.24 8.13 -5.09
C GLY A 158 15.09 6.90 -4.76
N ARG A 159 15.92 6.97 -3.71
CA ARG A 159 16.87 5.91 -3.36
C ARG A 159 16.13 4.61 -3.00
N ARG A 160 16.71 3.50 -3.46
CA ARG A 160 16.27 2.12 -3.24
C ARG A 160 17.24 1.41 -2.30
#